data_AF-A0A7N0VK20-F1
#
_entry.id   AF-A0A7N0VK20-F1
#
_cell.length_a   1.000
_cell.length_b   1.000
_cell.length_c   1.000
_cell.angle_alpha   90.00
_cell.angle_beta   90.00
_cell.angle_gamma   90.00
#
_symmetry.space_group_name_H-M   'P 1'
#
loop_
_entity.id
_entity.type
_entity.pdbx_description
1 polymer ?
#
loop_
_entity_poly.entity_id
_entity_poly.type
_entity_poly.pdbx_seq_one_letter_code
_entity_poly.pdbx_strand_id
1 'polypeptide(L)'
;MYGYDVILMAETVYSIDTFQNLYNLLKLCVSHPNGVIYMAGKKHYFGVGGGTRQFLSVVEKDGFFAANLVAEIADGSSNVREVWKLSPK
;
A
#
# COMPACT_ATOMS: atom_id res chain seq x y z
N MET A 1 -7.21 -20.38 9.75
CA MET A 1 -6.32 -20.21 8.57
C MET A 1 -5.28 -19.18 8.95
N TYR A 2 -4.00 -19.52 8.82
CA TYR A 2 -2.90 -18.60 9.18
C TYR A 2 -2.64 -17.67 7.99
N GLY A 3 -2.86 -16.37 8.17
CA GLY A 3 -2.39 -15.35 7.24
C GLY A 3 -0.91 -15.06 7.48
N TYR A 4 -0.31 -14.24 6.63
CA TYR A 4 1.08 -13.79 6.80
C TYR A 4 1.15 -12.74 7.90
N ASP A 5 2.07 -12.92 8.85
CA ASP A 5 2.33 -11.92 9.89
C ASP A 5 2.94 -10.64 9.30
N VAL A 6 3.71 -10.78 8.22
CA VAL A 6 4.32 -9.65 7.50
C VAL A 6 4.12 -9.84 5.99
N ILE A 7 3.59 -8.82 5.34
CA ILE A 7 3.55 -8.70 3.87
C ILE A 7 4.45 -7.53 3.47
N LEU A 8 5.39 -7.78 2.57
CA LEU A 8 6.25 -6.76 2.00
C LEU A 8 5.91 -6.58 0.53
N MET A 9 5.71 -5.34 0.10
CA MET A 9 5.40 -5.02 -1.30
C MET A 9 6.15 -3.75 -1.72
N ALA A 10 6.68 -3.76 -2.94
CA ALA A 10 7.43 -2.64 -3.51
C ALA A 10 7.03 -2.44 -4.98
N GLU A 11 6.74 -1.20 -5.37
CA GLU A 11 6.39 -0.81 -6.73
C GLU A 11 5.18 -1.58 -7.34
N THR A 12 4.22 -2.01 -6.49
CA THR A 12 3.05 -2.80 -6.89
C THR A 12 1.78 -1.98 -7.13
N VAL A 13 1.80 -0.68 -6.82
CA VAL A 13 0.63 0.23 -6.89
C VAL A 13 0.71 1.22 -8.06
N TYR A 14 1.31 0.83 -9.17
CA TYR A 14 1.48 1.70 -10.34
C TYR A 14 0.23 1.77 -11.24
N SER A 15 -0.61 0.72 -11.28
CA SER A 15 -1.78 0.64 -12.16
C SER A 15 -3.09 0.71 -11.38
N ILE A 16 -3.88 1.76 -11.64
CA ILE A 16 -5.16 2.03 -10.96
C ILE A 16 -6.13 0.85 -11.10
N ASP A 17 -6.19 0.25 -12.29
CA ASP A 17 -7.11 -0.85 -12.62
C ASP A 17 -6.90 -2.10 -11.74
N THR A 18 -5.72 -2.22 -11.13
CA THR A 18 -5.36 -3.36 -10.28
C THR A 18 -5.64 -3.15 -8.80
N PHE A 19 -5.94 -1.91 -8.36
CA PHE A 19 -5.99 -1.57 -6.95
C PHE A 19 -7.00 -2.38 -6.16
N GLN A 20 -8.22 -2.53 -6.67
CA GLN A 20 -9.27 -3.25 -5.94
C GLN A 20 -8.92 -4.73 -5.78
N ASN A 21 -8.35 -5.35 -6.83
CA ASN A 21 -7.94 -6.75 -6.79
C ASN A 21 -6.77 -6.97 -5.81
N LEU A 22 -5.76 -6.10 -5.87
CA LEU A 22 -4.64 -6.12 -4.93
C LEU A 22 -5.12 -5.92 -3.49
N TYR A 23 -6.00 -4.95 -3.26
CA TYR A 23 -6.55 -4.67 -1.94
C TYR A 23 -7.31 -5.89 -1.37
N ASN A 24 -8.14 -6.53 -2.18
CA ASN A 24 -8.87 -7.73 -1.78
C ASN A 24 -7.91 -8.90 -1.46
N LEU A 25 -6.85 -9.06 -2.26
CA LEU A 25 -5.81 -10.06 -2.00
C LEU A 25 -5.12 -9.82 -0.65
N LEU A 26 -4.75 -8.56 -0.35
CA LEU A 26 -4.11 -8.20 0.92
C LEU A 26 -5.01 -8.53 2.11
N LYS A 27 -6.33 -8.30 2.02
CA LYS A 27 -7.29 -8.67 3.08
C LYS A 27 -7.36 -10.18 3.32
N LEU A 28 -7.22 -10.99 2.26
CA LEU A 28 -7.24 -12.45 2.37
C LEU A 28 -5.92 -13.02 2.92
N CYS A 29 -4.81 -12.36 2.62
CA CYS A 29 -3.48 -12.86 2.92
C CYS A 29 -2.95 -12.42 4.29
N VAL A 30 -3.35 -11.25 4.79
CA VAL A 30 -2.81 -10.72 6.05
C VAL A 30 -3.34 -11.49 7.27
N SER A 31 -2.46 -11.78 8.23
CA SER A 31 -2.85 -12.30 9.53
C SER A 31 -3.69 -11.26 10.29
N HIS A 32 -4.79 -11.66 10.90
CA HIS A 32 -5.63 -10.77 11.71
C HIS A 32 -5.63 -11.24 13.18
N PRO A 33 -5.48 -10.34 14.17
CA PRO A 33 -5.40 -8.88 14.04
C PRO A 33 -3.96 -8.33 13.87
N ASN A 34 -2.95 -9.17 14.06
CA ASN A 34 -1.58 -8.69 14.30
C ASN A 34 -0.71 -8.54 13.04
N GLY A 35 -1.22 -8.93 11.86
CA GLY A 35 -0.46 -8.85 10.63
C GLY A 35 -0.19 -7.42 10.19
N VAL A 36 0.94 -7.21 9.54
CA VAL A 36 1.37 -5.90 9.04
C VAL A 36 1.75 -5.98 7.58
N ILE A 37 1.44 -4.93 6.84
CA ILE A 37 1.82 -4.76 5.44
C ILE A 37 2.73 -3.54 5.35
N TYR A 38 3.91 -3.70 4.75
CA TYR A 38 4.77 -2.58 4.38
C TYR A 38 4.75 -2.39 2.87
N MET A 39 4.31 -1.22 2.43
CA MET A 39 4.20 -0.85 1.03
C MET A 39 5.19 0.26 0.71
N ALA A 40 6.19 -0.06 -0.11
CA ALA A 40 7.09 0.92 -0.71
C ALA A 40 6.64 1.27 -2.13
N GLY A 41 6.63 2.56 -2.49
CA GLY A 41 6.32 2.96 -3.86
C GLY A 41 6.43 4.45 -4.10
N LYS A 42 6.33 4.85 -5.37
CA LYS A 42 6.27 6.26 -5.74
C LYS A 42 4.92 6.87 -5.32
N LYS A 43 4.98 8.13 -4.87
CA LYS A 43 3.79 8.95 -4.58
C LYS A 43 2.87 9.06 -5.80
N HIS A 44 3.46 9.09 -6.99
CA HIS A 44 2.75 9.05 -8.26
C HIS A 44 3.61 8.41 -9.37
N TYR A 45 2.99 7.61 -10.23
CA TYR A 45 3.56 7.06 -11.46
C TYR A 45 2.95 7.77 -12.67
N PHE A 46 3.76 8.55 -13.39
CA PHE A 46 3.34 9.23 -14.61
C PHE A 46 2.97 8.23 -15.72
N GLY A 47 1.99 8.60 -16.56
CA GLY A 47 1.48 7.78 -17.66
C GLY A 47 0.38 6.80 -17.24
N VAL A 48 0.64 5.96 -16.24
CA VAL A 48 -0.30 4.93 -15.74
C VAL A 48 -1.24 5.44 -14.64
N GLY A 49 -0.92 6.57 -14.02
CA GLY A 49 -1.79 7.30 -13.10
C GLY A 49 -1.82 6.80 -11.65
N GLY A 50 -1.28 5.61 -11.37
CA GLY A 50 -1.23 5.07 -10.01
C GLY A 50 -0.23 5.77 -9.09
N GLY A 51 0.00 5.17 -7.92
CA GLY A 51 0.81 5.71 -6.85
C GLY A 51 0.30 5.30 -5.48
N THR A 52 1.14 5.49 -4.46
CA THR A 52 0.77 5.24 -3.06
C THR A 52 -0.44 6.07 -2.66
N ARG A 53 -0.50 7.35 -3.06
CA ARG A 53 -1.62 8.26 -2.73
C ARG A 53 -2.96 7.74 -3.25
N GLN A 54 -3.00 7.29 -4.50
CA GLN A 54 -4.22 6.81 -5.13
C GLN A 54 -4.65 5.46 -4.53
N PHE A 55 -3.70 4.58 -4.21
CA PHE A 55 -4.00 3.31 -3.54
C PHE A 55 -4.54 3.54 -2.12
N LEU A 56 -3.98 4.49 -1.37
CA LEU A 56 -4.45 4.84 -0.03
C LEU A 56 -5.90 5.32 -0.03
N SER A 57 -6.37 6.01 -1.07
CA SER A 57 -7.78 6.37 -1.19
C SER A 57 -8.71 5.15 -1.24
N VAL A 58 -8.27 4.01 -1.80
CA VAL A 58 -9.02 2.74 -1.76
C VAL A 58 -9.00 2.16 -0.33
N VAL A 59 -7.84 2.19 0.31
CA VAL A 59 -7.65 1.69 1.69
C VAL A 59 -8.53 2.46 2.69
N GLU A 60 -8.53 3.79 2.61
CA GLU A 60 -9.27 4.70 3.48
C GLU A 60 -10.78 4.58 3.27
N LYS A 61 -11.22 4.41 2.02
CA LYS A 61 -12.64 4.28 1.68
C LYS A 61 -13.29 3.00 2.22
N ASP A 62 -12.60 1.86 2.13
CA ASP A 62 -13.10 0.58 2.66
C ASP A 62 -12.92 0.50 4.17
N GLY A 63 -11.81 1.04 4.69
CA GLY A 63 -11.61 1.23 6.12
C GLY A 63 -11.12 0.01 6.89
N PHE A 64 -10.89 -1.15 6.25
CA PHE A 64 -10.39 -2.38 6.91
C PHE A 64 -8.98 -2.24 7.48
N PHE A 65 -8.11 -1.44 6.84
CA PHE A 65 -6.76 -1.17 7.34
C PHE A 65 -6.64 0.26 7.88
N ALA A 66 -5.83 0.43 8.92
CA ALA A 66 -5.22 1.71 9.26
C ALA A 66 -3.93 1.90 8.46
N ALA A 67 -3.71 3.09 7.91
CA ALA A 67 -2.51 3.43 7.14
C ALA A 67 -1.66 4.46 7.88
N ASN A 68 -0.36 4.21 7.99
CA ASN A 68 0.59 5.11 8.64
C ASN A 68 1.82 5.30 7.75
N LEU A 69 2.22 6.54 7.48
CA LEU A 69 3.45 6.83 6.76
C LEU A 69 4.66 6.51 7.65
N VAL A 70 5.59 5.70 7.15
CA VAL A 70 6.80 5.30 7.85
C VAL A 70 8.00 6.13 7.39
N ALA A 71 8.11 6.37 6.09
CA ALA A 71 9.18 7.16 5.52
C ALA A 71 8.73 7.86 4.24
N GLU A 72 9.22 9.07 4.02
CA GLU A 72 9.15 9.78 2.75
C GLU A 72 10.58 10.08 2.29
N ILE A 73 10.88 9.80 1.02
CA ILE A 73 12.15 10.04 0.37
C ILE A 73 11.90 11.04 -0.75
N ALA A 74 12.32 12.28 -0.50
CA ALA A 74 12.17 13.42 -1.41
C ALA A 74 13.56 14.07 -1.63
N ASP A 75 14.46 13.35 -2.29
CA ASP A 75 15.84 13.78 -2.54
C ASP A 75 15.99 14.80 -3.68
N GLY A 76 14.87 15.16 -4.35
CA GLY A 76 14.85 16.06 -5.50
C GLY A 76 15.48 15.49 -6.77
N SER A 77 16.02 14.26 -6.72
CA SER A 77 16.65 13.57 -7.85
C SER A 77 15.67 12.62 -8.58
N SER A 78 14.56 12.27 -7.94
CA SER A 78 13.51 11.39 -8.48
C SER A 78 12.12 11.77 -7.99
N ASN A 79 11.10 11.02 -8.41
CA ASN A 79 9.77 11.09 -7.82
C ASN A 79 9.85 10.79 -6.32
N VAL A 80 9.04 11.51 -5.54
CA VAL A 80 8.88 11.24 -4.10
C VAL A 80 8.49 9.78 -3.91
N ARG A 81 9.25 9.06 -3.07
CA ARG A 81 8.98 7.68 -2.69
C ARG A 81 8.50 7.64 -1.25
N GLU A 82 7.62 6.72 -0.95
CA GLU A 82 7.04 6.57 0.37
C GLU A 82 7.09 5.11 0.80
N VAL A 83 7.19 4.90 2.12
CA VAL A 83 6.96 3.62 2.76
C VAL A 83 5.77 3.79 3.70
N TRP A 84 4.76 2.96 3.51
CA TRP A 84 3.54 2.95 4.31
C TRP A 84 3.41 1.64 5.08
N LYS A 85 2.92 1.74 6.31
CA LYS A 85 2.50 0.61 7.14
C LYS A 85 0.98 0.52 7.13
N LEU A 86 0.44 -0.60 6.66
CA LEU A 86 -0.99 -0.94 6.80
C LEU A 86 -1.16 -2.00 7.88
N SER A 87 -2.16 -1.84 8.74
CA SER A 87 -2.49 -2.80 9.80
C SER A 87 -4.00 -2.98 9.87
N PRO A 88 -4.52 -4.22 9.99
CA PRO A 88 -5.95 -4.43 10.17
C PRO A 88 -6.46 -3.64 11.39
N LYS A 89 -7.66 -3.06 11.27
CA LYS A 89 -8.34 -2.40 12.40
C LYS A 89 -9.09 -3.40 13.27
#